data_AF-A0A7G2JXI9-F1
#
_entry.id   AF-A0A7G2JXI9-F1
#
_cell.length_a   1.000
_cell.length_b   1.000
_cell.length_c   1.000
_cell.angle_alpha   90.00
_cell.angle_beta   90.00
_cell.angle_gamma   90.00
#
_symmetry.space_group_name_H-M   'P 1'
#
loop_
_entity.id
_entity.type
_entity.pdbx_description
1 polymer ?
#
loop_
_entity_poly.entity_id
_entity_poly.type
_entity_poly.pdbx_seq_one_letter_code
_entity_poly.pdbx_strand_id
1 'polypeptide(L)'
;MGAVSTKYNQTPEKASRAYDANRDGFVIAGGGAVVVVEELEHALARGAKIYAEIVGYGATSDGYDMVAPSGEGAERCMKQAMATVDTPIDYINVHGTSTPVGDVKELGAIKNVFGDKIPA
;
A
#
# COMPACT_ATOMS: atom_id res chain seq x y z
N MET A 1 -17.13 -14.62 -4.07
CA MET A 1 -16.23 -13.47 -3.87
C MET A 1 -16.09 -13.25 -2.38
N GLY A 2 -14.99 -13.70 -1.77
CA GLY A 2 -14.78 -13.65 -0.32
C GLY A 2 -13.58 -12.76 -0.02
N ALA A 3 -13.77 -11.44 -0.09
CA ALA A 3 -12.72 -10.49 0.27
C ALA A 3 -12.74 -10.18 1.78
N VAL A 4 -13.89 -10.39 2.42
CA VAL A 4 -14.07 -10.25 3.87
C VAL A 4 -13.81 -11.60 4.54
N SER A 5 -13.08 -11.59 5.65
CA SER A 5 -12.80 -12.79 6.46
C SER A 5 -14.10 -13.46 6.92
N THR A 6 -14.12 -14.78 6.92
CA THR A 6 -15.26 -15.61 7.38
C THR A 6 -14.85 -16.72 8.35
N LYS A 7 -13.58 -17.13 8.36
CA LYS A 7 -13.06 -18.20 9.22
C LYS A 7 -12.84 -17.76 10.66
N TYR A 8 -12.66 -16.48 10.91
CA TYR A 8 -12.26 -15.92 12.21
C TYR A 8 -13.39 -15.19 12.95
N ASN A 9 -14.66 -15.51 12.67
CA ASN A 9 -15.81 -14.81 13.27
C ASN A 9 -15.82 -14.85 14.81
N GLN A 10 -15.25 -15.89 15.43
CA GLN A 10 -15.15 -16.03 16.89
C GLN A 10 -13.90 -15.36 17.49
N THR A 11 -12.94 -14.96 16.64
CA THR A 11 -11.70 -14.26 17.04
C THR A 11 -11.39 -13.14 16.04
N PRO A 12 -12.27 -12.13 15.92
CA PRO A 12 -12.17 -11.09 14.89
C PRO A 12 -10.89 -10.25 14.98
N GLU A 13 -10.30 -10.13 16.16
CA GLU A 13 -9.02 -9.46 16.40
C GLU A 13 -7.83 -10.15 15.71
N LYS A 14 -8.01 -11.39 15.25
CA LYS A 14 -7.00 -12.18 14.53
C LYS A 14 -7.27 -12.26 13.03
N ALA A 15 -8.39 -11.73 12.54
CA ALA A 15 -8.90 -12.00 11.20
C ALA A 15 -8.15 -11.27 10.08
N SER A 16 -7.80 -10.00 10.28
CA SER A 16 -6.93 -9.27 9.34
C SER A 16 -5.48 -9.64 9.63
N ARG A 17 -4.88 -10.42 8.74
CA ARG A 17 -3.55 -11.04 8.89
C ARG A 17 -2.85 -11.10 7.53
N ALA A 18 -2.37 -9.95 7.08
CA ALA A 18 -1.68 -9.82 5.80
C ALA A 18 -0.54 -10.84 5.71
N TYR A 19 -0.43 -11.51 4.56
CA TYR A 19 0.61 -12.49 4.24
C TYR A 19 0.61 -13.80 5.07
N ASP A 20 -0.25 -13.93 6.08
CA ASP A 20 -0.37 -15.18 6.86
C ASP A 20 -0.87 -16.32 5.96
N ALA A 21 -0.32 -17.53 6.15
CA ALA A 21 -0.68 -18.71 5.36
C ALA A 21 -2.17 -19.08 5.46
N ASN A 22 -2.82 -18.72 6.58
CA ASN A 22 -4.21 -19.00 6.88
C ASN A 22 -5.13 -17.78 6.75
N ARG A 23 -4.68 -16.69 6.11
CA ARG A 23 -5.52 -15.53 5.80
C ARG A 23 -6.69 -15.89 4.88
N ASP A 24 -7.82 -15.22 5.04
CA ASP A 24 -9.02 -15.46 4.23
C ASP A 24 -9.79 -14.20 3.84
N GLY A 25 -9.30 -13.02 4.23
CA GLY A 25 -9.89 -11.73 3.88
C GLY A 25 -9.63 -10.65 4.92
N PHE A 26 -10.02 -9.42 4.62
CA PHE A 26 -9.95 -8.29 5.54
C PHE A 26 -11.16 -8.24 6.48
N VAL A 27 -11.07 -7.38 7.49
CA VAL A 27 -12.19 -6.98 8.35
C VAL A 27 -12.55 -5.53 8.04
N ILE A 28 -13.85 -5.23 7.97
CA ILE A 28 -14.32 -3.86 7.75
C ILE A 28 -14.06 -3.03 9.01
N ALA A 29 -13.42 -1.88 8.85
CA ALA A 29 -13.17 -0.91 9.92
C ALA A 29 -13.64 0.49 9.51
N GLY A 30 -13.95 1.33 10.50
CA GLY A 30 -14.28 2.74 10.31
C GLY A 30 -13.20 3.65 10.91
N GLY A 31 -12.94 4.77 10.25
CA GLY A 31 -11.98 5.78 10.70
C GLY A 31 -12.03 7.03 9.81
N GLY A 32 -11.44 8.13 10.29
CA GLY A 32 -11.37 9.39 9.55
C GLY A 32 -10.11 10.18 9.91
N ALA A 33 -9.51 10.82 8.91
CA ALA A 33 -8.31 11.64 9.05
C ALA A 33 -8.32 12.76 7.99
N VAL A 34 -7.63 13.86 8.29
CA VAL A 34 -7.41 14.97 7.34
C VAL A 34 -5.93 15.35 7.41
N VAL A 35 -5.34 15.59 6.23
CA VAL A 35 -4.02 16.18 6.08
C VAL A 35 -4.13 17.47 5.28
N VAL A 36 -3.26 18.43 5.57
CA VAL A 36 -3.11 19.65 4.78
C VAL A 36 -1.81 19.53 4.01
N VAL A 37 -1.90 19.61 2.68
CA VAL A 37 -0.74 19.61 1.79
C VAL A 37 -0.51 21.04 1.33
N GLU A 38 0.75 21.45 1.35
CA GLU A 38 1.20 22.80 1.06
C GLU A 38 2.51 22.74 0.30
N GLU A 39 2.80 23.79 -0.48
CA GLU A 39 4.10 23.95 -1.13
C GLU A 39 5.20 24.16 -0.07
N LEU A 40 6.34 23.49 -0.25
CA LEU A 40 7.38 23.36 0.78
C LEU A 40 7.99 24.72 1.15
N GLU A 41 8.34 25.54 0.17
CA GLU A 41 8.97 26.84 0.43
C GLU A 41 8.00 27.79 1.15
N HIS A 42 6.72 27.76 0.78
CA HIS A 42 5.68 28.51 1.47
C HIS A 42 5.50 28.04 2.93
N ALA A 43 5.47 26.73 3.17
CA ALA A 43 5.39 26.16 4.51
C ALA A 43 6.60 26.55 5.38
N LEU A 44 7.81 26.52 4.80
CA LEU A 44 9.04 26.96 5.45
C LEU A 44 9.02 28.46 5.78
N ALA A 45 8.62 29.31 4.81
CA ALA A 45 8.60 30.76 4.96
C ALA A 45 7.69 31.23 6.11
N ARG A 46 6.56 30.54 6.33
CA ARG A 46 5.65 30.84 7.43
C ARG A 46 5.96 30.10 8.74
N GLY A 47 7.04 29.31 8.79
CA GLY A 47 7.44 28.54 9.97
C GLY A 47 6.47 27.41 10.34
N ALA A 48 5.87 26.75 9.34
CA ALA A 48 4.95 25.64 9.57
C ALA A 48 5.65 24.45 10.22
N LYS A 49 4.92 23.71 11.07
CA LYS A 49 5.37 22.38 11.50
C LYS A 49 5.15 21.38 10.36
N ILE A 50 6.24 20.93 9.76
CA ILE A 50 6.24 19.94 8.67
C ILE A 50 6.37 18.53 9.29
N TYR A 51 5.48 17.62 8.91
CA TYR A 51 5.51 16.23 9.38
C TYR A 51 6.24 15.29 8.41
N ALA A 52 6.07 15.52 7.11
CA ALA A 52 6.68 14.77 6.03
C ALA A 52 6.64 15.62 4.74
N GLU A 53 7.44 15.21 3.76
CA GLU A 53 7.46 15.76 2.41
C GLU A 53 6.96 14.70 1.42
N ILE A 54 6.15 15.11 0.44
CA ILE A 54 5.72 14.24 -0.66
C ILE A 54 6.72 14.42 -1.80
N VAL A 55 7.64 13.47 -1.94
CA VAL A 55 8.75 13.52 -2.92
C VAL A 55 8.44 12.82 -4.25
N GLY A 56 7.33 12.09 -4.32
CA GLY A 56 6.92 11.35 -5.52
C GLY A 56 5.50 10.79 -5.40
N TYR A 57 4.86 10.56 -6.55
CA TYR A 57 3.49 10.04 -6.62
C TYR A 57 3.26 9.24 -7.91
N GLY A 58 2.46 8.19 -7.80
CA GLY A 58 2.02 7.36 -8.92
C GLY A 58 0.58 6.93 -8.71
N ALA A 59 -0.18 6.85 -9.80
CA ALA A 59 -1.53 6.30 -9.78
C ALA A 59 -1.83 5.63 -11.11
N THR A 60 -2.32 4.39 -11.04
CA THR A 60 -2.62 3.55 -12.20
C THR A 60 -3.98 2.90 -12.03
N SER A 61 -4.45 2.26 -13.12
CA SER A 61 -5.57 1.33 -13.10
C SER A 61 -5.14 0.05 -13.80
N ASP A 62 -5.53 -1.10 -13.25
CA ASP A 62 -5.10 -2.42 -13.72
C ASP A 62 -5.73 -2.80 -15.07
N GLY A 63 -7.01 -2.47 -15.29
CA GLY A 63 -7.73 -2.78 -16.53
C GLY A 63 -7.79 -4.27 -16.92
N TYR A 64 -7.35 -5.18 -16.04
CA TYR A 64 -7.14 -6.61 -16.31
C TYR A 64 -8.38 -7.46 -16.00
N ASP A 65 -8.93 -7.30 -14.80
CA ASP A 65 -10.15 -7.94 -14.32
C ASP A 65 -10.94 -6.92 -13.49
N MET A 66 -12.25 -7.09 -13.39
CA MET A 66 -13.11 -6.19 -12.61
C MET A 66 -12.79 -6.18 -11.11
N VAL A 67 -12.20 -7.25 -10.57
CA VAL A 67 -11.98 -7.42 -9.13
C VAL A 67 -10.62 -8.03 -8.78
N ALA A 68 -10.08 -8.92 -9.62
CA ALA A 68 -8.80 -9.56 -9.34
C ALA A 68 -7.61 -8.62 -9.67
N PRO A 69 -6.65 -8.41 -8.75
CA PRO A 69 -5.48 -7.58 -9.03
C PRO A 69 -4.51 -8.29 -9.98
N SER A 70 -3.92 -7.52 -10.89
CA SER A 70 -2.94 -7.99 -11.87
C SER A 70 -1.54 -8.17 -11.27
N GLY A 71 -1.15 -7.25 -10.37
CA GLY A 71 0.22 -7.05 -9.89
C GLY A 71 1.00 -6.04 -10.74
N GLU A 72 0.89 -6.08 -12.07
CA GLU A 72 1.57 -5.13 -12.97
C GLU A 72 1.22 -3.68 -12.67
N GLY A 73 -0.06 -3.39 -12.44
CA GLY A 73 -0.48 -2.01 -12.17
C GLY A 73 0.15 -1.46 -10.90
N ALA A 74 0.35 -2.29 -9.88
CA ALA A 74 1.08 -1.92 -8.67
C ALA A 74 2.58 -1.68 -8.94
N GLU A 75 3.21 -2.52 -9.77
CA GLU A 75 4.62 -2.30 -10.18
C GLU A 75 4.81 -0.97 -10.91
N ARG A 76 3.92 -0.69 -11.87
CA ARG A 76 3.97 0.55 -12.65
C ARG A 76 3.68 1.76 -11.78
N CYS A 77 2.75 1.66 -10.84
CA CYS A 77 2.46 2.70 -9.86
C CYS A 77 3.69 3.03 -9.01
N MET A 78 4.36 2.01 -8.44
CA MET A 78 5.58 2.21 -7.65
C MET A 78 6.71 2.81 -8.47
N LYS A 79 6.94 2.32 -9.71
CA LYS A 79 7.96 2.88 -10.62
C LYS A 79 7.70 4.35 -10.96
N GLN A 80 6.44 4.74 -11.17
CA GLN A 80 6.07 6.15 -11.39
C GLN A 80 6.35 7.00 -10.15
N ALA A 81 5.94 6.54 -8.97
CA ALA A 81 6.15 7.26 -7.72
C ALA A 81 7.63 7.46 -7.39
N MET A 82 8.49 6.51 -7.77
CA MET A 82 9.93 6.56 -7.52
C MET A 82 10.73 7.25 -8.64
N ALA A 83 10.11 7.68 -9.75
CA ALA A 83 10.83 8.15 -10.94
C ALA A 83 11.69 9.40 -10.70
N THR A 84 11.39 10.18 -9.66
CA THR A 84 12.11 11.41 -9.28
C THR A 84 12.72 11.32 -7.88
N VAL A 85 12.78 10.12 -7.30
CA VAL A 85 13.23 9.89 -5.92
C VAL A 85 14.56 9.14 -5.94
N ASP A 86 15.63 9.82 -5.54
CA ASP A 86 16.99 9.24 -5.52
C ASP A 86 17.35 8.60 -4.17
N THR A 87 16.51 8.81 -3.15
CA THR A 87 16.72 8.29 -1.80
C THR A 87 16.26 6.83 -1.72
N PRO A 88 17.03 5.92 -1.08
CA PRO A 88 16.58 4.56 -0.80
C PRO A 88 15.28 4.54 0.01
N ILE A 89 14.43 3.54 -0.26
CA ILE A 89 13.20 3.30 0.51
C ILE A 89 13.55 2.31 1.62
N ASP A 90 13.26 2.69 2.86
CA ASP A 90 13.56 1.85 4.04
C ASP A 90 12.32 1.13 4.61
N TYR A 91 11.11 1.55 4.22
CA TYR A 91 9.86 1.00 4.71
C TYR A 91 8.74 1.08 3.65
N ILE A 92 7.88 0.06 3.60
CA ILE A 92 6.66 0.06 2.77
C ILE A 92 5.44 -0.12 3.67
N ASN A 93 4.56 0.88 3.68
CA ASN A 93 3.20 0.73 4.20
C ASN A 93 2.31 0.12 3.10
N VAL A 94 2.12 -1.19 3.18
CA VAL A 94 1.41 -2.00 2.19
C VAL A 94 -0.11 -1.84 2.26
N HIS A 95 -0.80 -2.25 1.19
CA HIS A 95 -2.25 -2.40 1.20
C HIS A 95 -2.68 -3.58 2.09
N GLY A 96 -1.99 -4.72 2.03
CA GLY A 96 -2.07 -5.77 3.05
C GLY A 96 -3.48 -6.30 3.32
N THR A 97 -4.24 -6.58 2.27
CA THR A 97 -5.68 -6.90 2.37
C THR A 97 -6.03 -8.20 3.08
N SER A 98 -5.04 -9.03 3.43
CA SER A 98 -5.27 -10.37 3.98
C SER A 98 -6.02 -11.30 3.04
N THR A 99 -6.09 -10.97 1.74
CA THR A 99 -6.75 -11.82 0.75
C THR A 99 -5.75 -12.81 0.16
N PRO A 100 -6.15 -14.05 -0.13
CA PRO A 100 -5.22 -15.04 -0.69
C PRO A 100 -4.55 -14.57 -1.99
N VAL A 101 -5.31 -13.97 -2.90
CA VAL A 101 -4.82 -13.50 -4.21
C VAL A 101 -4.12 -12.14 -4.10
N GLY A 102 -4.74 -11.16 -3.44
CA GLY A 102 -4.22 -9.79 -3.39
C GLY A 102 -2.84 -9.71 -2.76
N ASP A 103 -2.66 -10.33 -1.60
CA ASP A 103 -1.39 -10.31 -0.87
C ASP A 103 -0.24 -10.96 -1.67
N VAL A 104 -0.51 -12.03 -2.44
CA VAL A 104 0.53 -12.66 -3.29
C VAL A 104 0.90 -11.74 -4.45
N LYS A 105 -0.08 -11.07 -5.06
CA LYS A 105 0.14 -10.14 -6.15
C LYS A 105 0.91 -8.90 -5.69
N GLU A 106 0.59 -8.39 -4.51
CA GLU A 106 1.30 -7.28 -3.88
C GLU A 106 2.77 -7.63 -3.60
N LEU A 107 3.04 -8.77 -2.94
CA LEU A 107 4.42 -9.22 -2.69
C LEU A 107 5.20 -9.45 -3.99
N GLY A 108 4.55 -10.02 -5.02
CA GLY A 108 5.17 -10.20 -6.33
C GLY A 108 5.56 -8.87 -6.96
N ALA A 109 4.67 -7.87 -6.92
CA ALA A 109 4.93 -6.53 -7.44
C ALA A 109 6.08 -5.84 -6.70
N ILE A 110 6.08 -5.88 -5.36
CA ILE A 110 7.15 -5.33 -4.52
C ILE A 110 8.49 -5.99 -4.89
N LYS A 111 8.53 -7.32 -4.97
CA LYS A 111 9.73 -8.05 -5.36
C LYS A 111 10.23 -7.68 -6.76
N ASN A 112 9.33 -7.47 -7.72
CA ASN A 112 9.71 -7.10 -9.08
C ASN A 112 10.25 -5.66 -9.18
N VAL A 113 9.83 -4.76 -8.30
CA VAL A 113 10.34 -3.38 -8.25
C VAL A 113 11.65 -3.28 -7.50
N PHE A 114 11.75 -3.90 -6.32
CA PHE A 114 12.89 -3.71 -5.42
C PHE A 114 13.97 -4.80 -5.52
N GLY A 115 13.68 -5.95 -6.13
CA GLY A 115 14.64 -7.06 -6.29
C GLY A 115 15.14 -7.58 -4.95
N ASP A 116 16.46 -7.60 -4.75
CA ASP A 116 17.08 -7.99 -3.47
C ASP A 116 17.18 -6.82 -2.47
N LYS A 117 16.73 -5.62 -2.85
CA LYS A 117 16.72 -4.42 -2.02
C LYS A 117 15.32 -4.09 -1.50
N ILE A 118 14.52 -5.13 -1.22
CA ILE A 118 13.18 -4.94 -0.65
C ILE A 118 13.34 -4.28 0.73
N PRO A 119 12.65 -3.15 0.97
CA PRO A 119 12.65 -2.49 2.28
C PRO A 119 12.13 -3.42 3.37
N ALA A 120 12.58 -3.22 4.60
CA ALA A 120 12.23 -4.07 5.74
C ALA A 120 10.75 -3.95 6.16
#